data_AF-K8GH89-F1
#
_entry.id   AF-K8GH89-F1
#
_cell.length_a   1.000
_cell.length_b   1.000
_cell.length_c   1.000
_cell.angle_alpha   90.00
_cell.angle_beta   90.00
_cell.angle_gamma   90.00
#
_symmetry.space_group_name_H-M   'P 1'
#
loop_
_entity.id
_entity.type
_entity.pdbx_description
1 polymer ?
#
loop_
_entity_poly.entity_id
_entity_poly.type
_entity_poly.pdbx_seq_one_letter_code
_entity_poly.pdbx_strand_id
1 'polypeptide(L)'
;MRTELIWEGKYDEYGNRREVEIAGCAMPMQKIENIDEPRRAAAATGQLELFEQQNPRVDDFRNRLIWGDNKLVMASLLQEFKGKIDLIYIDPPFDVGADFSMSVAIGEWVYDR
;
A
#
# COMPACT_ATOMS: atom_id res chain seq x y z
N MET A 1 -11.89 36.07 -6.08
CA MET A 1 -12.25 34.90 -6.90
C MET A 1 -11.35 33.75 -6.52
N ARG A 2 -11.88 32.53 -6.40
CA ARG A 2 -11.11 31.31 -6.11
C ARG A 2 -11.00 30.51 -7.39
N THR A 3 -9.79 30.23 -7.87
CA THR A 3 -9.56 29.39 -9.05
C THR A 3 -9.64 27.92 -8.65
N GLU A 4 -10.41 27.13 -9.38
CA GLU A 4 -10.66 25.72 -9.05
C GLU A 4 -10.89 24.87 -10.32
N LEU A 5 -10.35 23.65 -10.35
CA LEU A 5 -10.59 22.65 -11.39
C LEU A 5 -11.88 21.87 -11.09
N ILE A 6 -12.81 21.80 -12.03
CA ILE A 6 -14.10 21.10 -11.88
C ILE A 6 -14.18 19.96 -12.90
N TRP A 7 -14.64 18.80 -12.47
CA TRP A 7 -14.86 17.62 -13.30
C TRP A 7 -16.14 16.88 -12.86
N GLU A 8 -16.66 16.03 -13.74
CA GLU A 8 -17.85 15.22 -13.47
C GLU A 8 -17.63 14.30 -12.26
N GLY A 9 -18.59 14.29 -11.33
CA GLY A 9 -18.50 13.51 -10.09
C GLY A 9 -17.64 14.13 -8.98
N LYS A 10 -17.06 15.32 -9.18
CA LYS A 10 -16.39 16.06 -8.09
C LYS A 10 -17.35 16.52 -6.99
N TYR A 11 -18.55 16.93 -7.38
CA TYR A 11 -19.62 17.36 -6.48
C TYR A 11 -20.82 16.42 -6.61
N ASP A 12 -21.59 16.29 -5.54
CA ASP A 12 -22.89 15.66 -5.56
C ASP A 12 -23.95 16.57 -6.23
N GLU A 13 -25.17 16.04 -6.35
CA GLU A 13 -26.33 16.76 -6.90
C GLU A 13 -26.75 18.00 -6.07
N TYR A 14 -26.25 18.11 -4.84
CA TYR A 14 -26.50 19.23 -3.91
C TYR A 14 -25.36 20.26 -3.89
N GLY A 15 -24.33 20.07 -4.72
CA GLY A 15 -23.17 20.96 -4.79
C GLY A 15 -22.15 20.77 -3.67
N ASN A 16 -22.26 19.72 -2.85
CA ASN A 16 -21.24 19.37 -1.87
C ASN A 16 -20.13 18.58 -2.54
N ARG A 17 -18.88 18.79 -2.12
CA ARG A 17 -17.75 18.02 -2.62
C ARG A 17 -17.96 16.56 -2.21
N ARG A 18 -17.90 15.63 -3.16
CA ARG A 18 -17.93 14.20 -2.82
C ARG A 18 -16.68 13.88 -2.01
N GLU A 19 -16.87 13.66 -0.72
CA GLU A 19 -15.80 13.20 0.14
C GLU A 19 -15.55 11.72 -0.06
N VAL A 20 -14.30 11.34 0.08
CA VAL A 20 -13.92 9.94 0.13
C VAL A 20 -14.37 9.43 1.49
N GLU A 21 -15.36 8.54 1.55
CA GLU A 21 -15.73 7.89 2.80
C GLU A 21 -14.56 7.05 3.31
N ILE A 22 -13.94 7.50 4.41
CA ILE A 22 -12.85 6.80 5.12
C ILE A 22 -13.39 6.17 6.43
N ALA A 23 -14.52 6.70 6.94
CA ALA A 23 -15.00 6.50 8.31
C ALA A 23 -15.41 5.06 8.70
N GLY A 24 -15.44 4.11 7.76
CA GLY A 24 -15.70 2.68 8.02
C GLY A 24 -14.61 1.73 7.50
N CYS A 25 -13.49 2.25 6.98
CA CYS A 25 -12.53 1.48 6.18
C CYS A 25 -11.31 0.96 6.96
N ALA A 26 -11.23 1.22 8.28
CA ALA A 26 -10.16 0.70 9.12
C ALA A 26 -10.38 -0.81 9.36
N MET A 27 -9.98 -1.60 8.38
CA MET A 27 -10.04 -3.05 8.45
C MET A 27 -8.82 -3.59 9.21
N PRO A 28 -8.96 -4.69 9.98
CA PRO A 28 -7.79 -5.38 10.51
C PRO A 28 -6.90 -5.80 9.33
N MET A 29 -5.73 -5.17 9.22
CA MET A 29 -4.79 -5.43 8.14
C MET A 29 -4.11 -6.78 8.36
N GLN A 30 -4.24 -7.69 7.40
CA GLN A 30 -3.39 -8.87 7.35
C GLN A 30 -1.99 -8.43 6.89
N LYS A 31 -1.05 -8.33 7.84
CA LYS A 31 0.35 -8.10 7.54
C LYS A 31 0.93 -9.37 6.91
N ILE A 32 1.39 -9.28 5.67
CA ILE A 32 2.12 -10.38 5.01
C ILE A 32 3.62 -10.12 5.25
N GLU A 33 4.09 -10.46 6.44
CA GLU A 33 5.50 -10.33 6.78
C GLU A 33 6.29 -11.52 6.21
N ASN A 34 6.88 -11.36 5.03
CA ASN A 34 7.90 -12.26 4.48
C ASN A 34 9.23 -11.54 4.18
N ILE A 35 9.35 -10.23 4.46
CA ILE A 35 10.55 -9.44 4.14
C ILE A 35 11.72 -9.71 5.12
N ASP A 36 11.43 -10.07 6.38
CA ASP A 36 12.46 -10.33 7.41
C ASP A 36 13.02 -11.76 7.39
N GLU A 37 12.80 -12.54 6.32
CA GLU A 37 13.25 -13.93 6.21
C GLU A 37 14.75 -14.13 6.50
N PRO A 38 15.68 -13.28 6.02
CA PRO A 38 17.10 -13.41 6.35
C PRO A 38 17.39 -13.29 7.85
N ARG A 39 16.63 -12.43 8.56
CA ARG A 39 16.76 -12.28 10.02
C ARG A 39 16.18 -13.48 10.76
N ARG A 40 15.03 -14.00 10.32
CA ARG A 40 14.45 -15.24 10.88
C ARG A 40 15.37 -16.43 10.69
N ALA A 41 16.00 -16.54 9.52
CA ALA A 41 16.97 -17.59 9.25
C ALA A 41 18.18 -17.47 10.19
N ALA A 42 18.74 -16.26 10.37
CA ALA A 42 19.81 -16.00 11.33
C ALA A 42 19.40 -16.31 12.78
N ALA A 43 18.13 -16.07 13.14
CA ALA A 43 17.59 -16.45 14.45
C ALA A 43 17.49 -17.96 14.64
N ALA A 44 17.00 -18.68 13.62
CA ALA A 44 16.89 -20.12 13.64
C ALA A 44 18.25 -20.83 13.68
N THR A 45 19.28 -20.25 13.07
CA THR A 45 20.65 -20.79 13.04
C THR A 45 21.54 -20.30 14.20
N GLY A 46 21.02 -19.47 15.11
CA GLY A 46 21.78 -18.91 16.24
C GLY A 46 22.83 -17.88 15.85
N GLN A 47 22.75 -17.30 14.65
CA GLN A 47 23.67 -16.28 14.12
C GLN A 47 23.10 -14.85 14.20
N LEU A 48 22.07 -14.65 15.04
CA LEU A 48 21.41 -13.34 15.25
C LEU A 48 22.41 -12.23 15.55
N GLU A 49 23.34 -12.44 16.49
CA GLU A 49 24.32 -11.41 16.86
C GLU A 49 25.19 -10.99 15.68
N LEU A 50 25.64 -11.95 14.86
CA LEU A 50 26.46 -11.67 13.67
C LEU A 50 25.66 -10.88 12.62
N PHE A 51 24.38 -11.23 12.44
CA PHE A 51 23.48 -10.55 11.52
C PHE A 51 23.19 -9.11 11.96
N GLU A 52 22.95 -8.90 13.26
CA GLU A 52 22.70 -7.58 13.86
C GLU A 52 23.95 -6.70 13.87
N GLN A 53 25.13 -7.28 14.07
CA GLN A 53 26.41 -6.56 13.98
C GLN A 53 26.72 -6.10 12.55
N GLN A 54 26.31 -6.88 11.54
CA GLN A 54 26.44 -6.52 10.12
C GLN A 54 25.35 -5.54 9.66
N ASN A 55 24.20 -5.52 10.33
CA ASN A 55 23.05 -4.67 10.01
C ASN A 55 22.56 -3.91 11.25
N PRO A 56 23.37 -3.00 11.82
CA PRO A 56 22.98 -2.26 13.02
C PRO A 56 21.78 -1.36 12.69
N ARG A 57 20.61 -1.70 13.24
CA ARG A 57 19.39 -0.88 13.13
C ARG A 57 19.27 0.04 14.33
N VAL A 58 18.77 1.25 14.11
CA VAL A 58 18.62 2.29 15.13
C VAL A 58 17.32 2.12 15.93
N ASP A 59 16.33 1.41 15.37
CA ASP A 59 15.01 1.19 15.97
C ASP A 59 14.44 -0.22 15.70
N ASP A 60 13.26 -0.51 16.26
CA ASP A 60 12.52 -1.76 16.00
C ASP A 60 11.57 -1.65 14.78
N PHE A 61 11.74 -0.63 13.92
CA PHE A 61 10.91 -0.50 12.74
C PHE A 61 11.23 -1.62 11.73
N ARG A 62 10.17 -2.20 11.15
CA ARG A 62 10.25 -3.26 10.15
C ARG A 62 9.56 -2.81 8.88
N ASN A 63 10.19 -3.09 7.75
CA ASN A 63 9.60 -2.89 6.43
C ASN A 63 8.34 -3.75 6.31
N ARG A 64 7.23 -3.14 5.87
CA ARG A 64 5.94 -3.83 5.75
C ARG A 64 5.58 -4.00 4.29
N LEU A 65 5.22 -5.23 3.92
CA LEU A 65 4.51 -5.53 2.68
C LEU A 65 3.04 -5.79 3.03
N ILE A 66 2.15 -5.01 2.43
CA ILE A 66 0.71 -5.08 2.71
C ILE A 66 0.01 -5.39 1.39
N TRP A 67 -0.81 -6.43 1.37
CA TRP A 67 -1.63 -6.80 0.23
C TRP A 67 -3.07 -6.39 0.49
N GLY A 68 -3.66 -5.63 -0.43
CA GLY A 68 -5.03 -5.15 -0.34
C GLY A 68 -5.29 -3.93 -1.23
N ASP A 69 -6.52 -3.45 -1.20
CA ASP A 69 -6.91 -2.19 -1.83
C ASP A 69 -6.17 -1.01 -1.18
N ASN A 70 -5.52 -0.19 -1.99
CA ASN A 70 -4.65 0.88 -1.51
C ASN A 70 -5.42 1.94 -0.69
N LYS A 71 -6.68 2.23 -1.02
CA LYS A 71 -7.49 3.23 -0.31
C LYS A 71 -7.81 2.75 1.10
N LEU A 72 -8.19 1.48 1.25
CA LEU A 72 -8.46 0.88 2.56
C LEU A 72 -7.19 0.72 3.42
N VAL A 73 -6.08 0.33 2.78
CA VAL A 73 -4.78 0.23 3.46
C VAL A 73 -4.33 1.59 3.97
N MET A 74 -4.38 2.62 3.13
CA MET A 74 -3.98 3.98 3.52
C MET A 74 -4.87 4.55 4.63
N ALA A 75 -6.18 4.29 4.59
CA ALA A 75 -7.10 4.65 5.66
C ALA A 75 -6.69 4.04 7.01
N SER A 76 -6.30 2.76 7.00
CA SER A 76 -5.92 2.01 8.20
C SER A 76 -4.54 2.44 8.73
N LEU A 77 -3.60 2.82 7.85
CA LEU A 77 -2.27 3.31 8.24
C LEU A 77 -2.28 4.73 8.79
N LEU A 78 -3.35 5.50 8.56
CA LEU A 78 -3.44 6.90 8.94
C LEU A 78 -3.23 7.12 10.44
N GLN A 79 -3.77 6.25 11.30
CA GLN A 79 -3.62 6.36 12.76
C GLN A 79 -2.15 6.26 13.20
N GLU A 80 -1.36 5.40 12.54
CA GLU A 80 0.02 5.11 12.94
C GLU A 80 1.03 6.08 12.30
N PHE A 81 0.82 6.42 11.01
CA PHE A 81 1.82 7.10 10.17
C PHE A 81 1.47 8.54 9.78
N LYS A 82 0.33 9.10 10.22
CA LYS A 82 -0.03 10.50 9.94
C LYS A 82 1.10 11.44 10.41
N GLY A 83 1.63 12.21 9.46
CA GLY A 83 2.71 13.17 9.70
C GLY A 83 4.10 12.56 9.93
N LYS A 84 4.29 11.26 9.67
CA LYS A 84 5.56 10.54 9.87
C LYS A 84 6.22 10.03 8.59
N ILE A 85 5.58 10.23 7.43
CA ILE A 85 6.06 9.74 6.14
C ILE A 85 6.87 10.84 5.46
N ASP A 86 8.16 10.59 5.23
CA ASP A 86 9.06 11.55 4.60
C ASP A 86 8.93 11.58 3.07
N LEU A 87 8.69 10.42 2.44
CA LEU A 87 8.63 10.26 0.99
C LEU A 87 7.54 9.26 0.59
N ILE A 88 6.77 9.62 -0.43
CA ILE A 88 5.80 8.74 -1.09
C ILE A 88 6.19 8.67 -2.57
N TYR A 89 6.46 7.45 -3.05
CA TYR A 89 6.59 7.16 -4.48
C TYR A 89 5.37 6.37 -4.94
N ILE A 90 4.73 6.81 -6.02
CA ILE A 90 3.62 6.10 -6.68
C ILE A 90 3.82 6.12 -8.18
N ASP A 91 3.45 5.02 -8.82
CA ASP A 91 3.38 4.86 -10.28
C ASP A 91 1.95 4.41 -10.64
N PRO A 92 0.96 5.32 -10.59
CA PRO A 92 -0.42 4.96 -10.89
C PRO A 92 -0.60 4.65 -12.39
N PRO A 93 -1.64 3.91 -12.77
CA PRO A 93 -1.93 3.67 -14.18
C PRO A 93 -2.09 5.00 -14.93
N PHE A 94 -1.42 5.13 -16.08
CA PHE A 94 -1.57 6.28 -16.95
C PHE A 94 -2.82 6.12 -17.82
N ASP A 95 -3.63 7.17 -17.90
CA ASP A 95 -4.79 7.24 -18.80
C ASP A 95 -4.35 7.51 -20.25
N VAL A 96 -3.71 6.50 -20.86
CA VAL A 96 -3.17 6.57 -22.23
C VAL A 96 -4.13 6.01 -23.28
N GLY A 97 -5.36 5.64 -22.89
CA GLY A 97 -6.37 5.06 -23.77
C GLY A 97 -6.02 3.67 -24.33
N ALA A 98 -5.01 3.01 -23.77
CA ALA A 98 -4.64 1.64 -24.11
C ALA A 98 -5.20 0.67 -23.07
N ASP A 99 -5.65 -0.49 -23.54
CA ASP A 99 -6.03 -1.60 -22.67
C ASP A 99 -4.78 -2.40 -22.28
N PHE A 100 -4.48 -2.45 -20.99
CA PHE A 100 -3.36 -3.22 -20.41
C PHE A 100 -3.80 -4.56 -19.82
N SER A 101 -5.05 -4.98 -20.05
CA SER A 101 -5.48 -6.34 -19.71
C SER A 101 -4.61 -7.35 -20.48
N MET A 102 -4.20 -8.40 -19.78
CA MET A 102 -3.43 -9.48 -20.38
C MET A 102 -4.00 -10.80 -19.85
N SER A 103 -4.44 -11.66 -20.76
CA SER A 103 -4.85 -13.01 -20.42
C SER A 103 -3.61 -13.80 -20.05
N VAL A 104 -3.51 -14.22 -18.79
CA VAL A 104 -2.43 -15.07 -18.32
C VAL A 104 -2.95 -16.49 -18.25
N ALA A 105 -2.30 -17.41 -18.97
CA ALA A 105 -2.61 -18.83 -18.87
C ALA A 105 -2.13 -19.35 -17.50
N ILE A 106 -3.06 -19.89 -16.72
CA ILE A 106 -2.76 -20.57 -15.46
C ILE A 106 -3.11 -22.05 -15.67
N GLY A 107 -2.11 -22.84 -16.07
CA GLY A 107 -2.32 -24.23 -16.49
C GLY A 107 -3.04 -24.32 -17.84
N GLU A 108 -4.06 -25.18 -17.97
CA GLU A 108 -4.90 -25.28 -19.18
C GLU A 108 -6.07 -24.26 -19.23
N TRP A 109 -6.18 -23.39 -18.23
CA TRP A 109 -7.25 -22.37 -18.18
C TRP A 109 -6.72 -20.99 -18.50
N VAL A 110 -7.51 -20.23 -19.27
CA VAL A 110 -7.27 -18.80 -19.53
C VAL A 110 -8.11 -17.99 -18.55
N TYR A 111 -7.48 -17.07 -17.81
CA TYR A 111 -8.15 -16.12 -16.93
C TYR A 111 -8.03 -14.72 -17.54
N ASP A 112 -9.15 -14.08 -17.83
CA ASP A 112 -9.20 -12.65 -18.16
C ASP A 112 -9.33 -11.84 -16.87
N ARG A 113 -8.51 -10.78 -16.76
CA ARG A 113 -8.53 -9.85 -15.64
C ARG A 113 -8.85 -8.45 -16.13
#